data_AF-A0A521ZMY4-F1
#
_entry.id   AF-A0A521ZMY4-F1
#
_cell.length_a   1.000
_cell.length_b   1.000
_cell.length_c   1.000
_cell.angle_alpha   90.00
_cell.angle_beta   90.00
_cell.angle_gamma   90.00
#
_symmetry.space_group_name_H-M   'P 1'
#
loop_
_entity.id
_entity.type
_entity.pdbx_description
1 polymer ?
#
loop_
_entity_poly.entity_id
_entity_poly.type
_entity_poly.pdbx_seq_one_letter_code
_entity_poly.pdbx_strand_id
1 'polypeptide(L)'
;MNVHQSLPVPAWLRQIVSRLPSWPPSLVAAQALNRLWWPLVDGETQKALSGRVVELCVDDLGLVFRLMAGPRGLVPASGGQPVVLRLKASAPIYWRLLQGRDDPDTLFFDRLMVMEGDTEFGLLLKNTLDAVGPPRWPTGGKASRSAGAHHAAS
;
A
#
# COMPACT_ATOMS: atom_id res chain seq x y z
N MET A 1 11.24 8.59 25.01
CA MET A 1 11.12 7.30 24.27
C MET A 1 9.68 7.15 23.81
N ASN A 2 9.38 7.37 22.53
CA ASN A 2 8.03 7.21 22.00
C ASN A 2 7.83 5.79 21.47
N VAL A 3 6.76 5.17 21.98
CA VAL A 3 6.39 3.79 21.78
C VAL A 3 5.87 3.65 20.34
N HIS A 4 6.59 2.89 19.51
CA HIS A 4 6.08 2.41 18.23
C HIS A 4 4.79 1.62 18.51
N GLN A 5 3.62 2.21 18.24
CA GLN A 5 2.35 1.51 18.32
C GLN A 5 2.25 0.55 17.12
N SER A 6 2.95 -0.58 17.24
CA SER A 6 2.67 -1.76 16.44
C SER A 6 1.22 -2.16 16.72
N LEU A 7 0.33 -1.94 15.74
CA LEU A 7 -1.00 -2.52 15.76
C LEU A 7 -0.83 -4.02 16.04
N PRO A 8 -1.38 -4.55 17.15
CA PRO A 8 -1.23 -5.96 17.46
C PRO A 8 -2.06 -6.73 16.44
N VAL A 9 -1.42 -7.17 15.36
CA VAL A 9 -2.06 -8.05 14.40
C VAL A 9 -2.42 -9.31 15.19
N PRO A 10 -3.72 -9.60 15.38
CA PRO A 10 -4.10 -10.65 16.31
C PRO A 10 -3.51 -11.98 15.86
N ALA A 11 -2.92 -12.75 16.77
CA ALA A 11 -2.26 -14.02 16.43
C ALA A 11 -3.19 -14.99 15.68
N TRP A 12 -4.51 -14.91 15.93
CA TRP A 12 -5.52 -15.66 15.20
C TRP A 12 -5.59 -15.29 13.71
N LEU A 13 -5.33 -14.03 13.36
CA LEU A 13 -5.27 -13.55 11.98
C LEU A 13 -4.04 -14.13 11.26
N ARG A 14 -2.87 -14.15 11.91
CA ARG A 14 -1.66 -14.83 11.39
C ARG A 14 -1.91 -16.31 11.14
N GLN A 15 -2.58 -16.98 12.07
CA GLN A 15 -2.82 -18.42 11.97
C GLN A 15 -3.84 -18.76 10.88
N ILE A 16 -4.87 -17.95 10.69
CA ILE A 16 -5.85 -18.09 9.59
C ILE A 16 -5.19 -17.78 8.24
N VAL A 17 -4.43 -16.69 8.13
CA VAL A 17 -3.72 -16.32 6.90
C VAL A 17 -2.67 -17.38 6.52
N SER A 18 -2.00 -18.00 7.50
CA SER A 18 -1.03 -19.09 7.28
C SER A 18 -1.68 -20.44 6.89
N ARG A 19 -2.99 -20.59 7.08
CA ARG A 19 -3.74 -21.85 6.86
C ARG A 19 -4.75 -21.77 5.72
N LEU A 20 -4.86 -20.64 5.02
CA LEU A 20 -5.76 -20.54 3.88
C LEU A 20 -5.17 -21.27 2.65
N PRO A 21 -5.88 -22.25 2.06
CA PRO A 21 -5.43 -22.96 0.86
C PRO A 21 -5.40 -22.03 -0.36
N SER A 22 -4.20 -21.74 -0.85
CA SER A 22 -3.80 -21.47 -2.26
C SER A 22 -4.73 -20.69 -3.22
N TRP A 23 -5.45 -19.68 -2.75
CA TRP A 23 -5.88 -18.58 -3.62
C TRP A 23 -4.89 -17.45 -3.41
N PRO A 24 -3.97 -17.22 -4.35
CA PRO A 24 -2.71 -16.56 -4.05
C PRO A 24 -3.03 -15.17 -3.47
N PRO A 25 -2.50 -14.82 -2.28
CA PRO A 25 -2.74 -13.53 -1.63
C PRO A 25 -2.56 -12.33 -2.57
N SER A 26 -1.69 -12.47 -3.58
CA SER A 26 -1.49 -11.51 -4.66
C SER A 26 -2.74 -11.25 -5.51
N LEU A 27 -3.63 -12.22 -5.70
CA LEU A 27 -4.88 -12.02 -6.44
C LEU A 27 -5.86 -11.14 -5.66
N VAL A 28 -5.96 -11.33 -4.34
CA VAL A 28 -6.79 -10.46 -3.48
C VAL A 28 -6.22 -9.04 -3.46
N ALA A 29 -4.90 -8.91 -3.31
CA ALA A 29 -4.22 -7.60 -3.37
C ALA A 29 -4.42 -6.93 -4.74
N ALA A 30 -4.27 -7.67 -5.83
CA ALA A 30 -4.48 -7.18 -7.20
C ALA A 30 -5.92 -6.68 -7.39
N GLN A 31 -6.92 -7.45 -6.95
CA GLN A 31 -8.32 -7.07 -7.04
C GLN A 31 -8.66 -5.84 -6.20
N ALA A 32 -8.12 -5.75 -4.98
CA ALA A 32 -8.32 -4.60 -4.11
C ALA A 32 -7.73 -3.32 -4.75
N LEU A 33 -6.49 -3.40 -5.23
CA LEU A 33 -5.84 -2.27 -5.91
C LEU A 33 -6.54 -1.91 -7.22
N ASN A 34 -7.03 -2.89 -7.99
CA ASN A 34 -7.82 -2.63 -9.20
C ASN A 34 -9.13 -1.89 -8.95
N ARG A 35 -9.70 -2.03 -7.76
CA ARG A 35 -10.97 -1.40 -7.42
C ARG A 35 -10.79 -0.05 -6.74
N LEU A 36 -9.76 0.09 -5.91
CA LEU A 36 -9.56 1.27 -5.07
C LEU A 36 -8.57 2.26 -5.66
N TRP A 37 -7.54 1.79 -6.38
CA TRP A 37 -6.40 2.61 -6.79
C TRP A 37 -6.28 2.72 -8.31
N TRP A 38 -6.35 1.60 -9.05
CA TRP A 38 -6.19 1.59 -10.51
C TRP A 38 -7.14 2.54 -11.29
N PRO A 39 -8.42 2.72 -10.90
CA PRO A 39 -9.32 3.65 -11.61
C PRO A 39 -8.95 5.12 -11.42
N LEU A 40 -8.12 5.45 -10.42
CA LEU A 40 -7.66 6.79 -10.13
C LEU A 40 -6.36 7.15 -10.89
N VAL A 41 -5.69 6.15 -11.48
CA VAL A 41 -4.45 6.34 -12.24
C VAL A 41 -4.78 6.76 -13.68
N ASP A 42 -4.14 7.81 -14.16
CA ASP A 42 -4.31 8.28 -15.55
C ASP A 42 -3.85 7.23 -16.57
N GLY A 43 -4.49 7.20 -17.75
CA GLY A 43 -4.23 6.18 -18.78
C GLY A 43 -2.79 6.17 -19.32
N GLU A 44 -2.09 7.30 -19.32
CA GLU A 44 -0.68 7.38 -19.69
C GLU A 44 0.22 6.68 -18.66
N THR A 45 -0.03 6.95 -17.38
CA THR A 45 0.66 6.32 -16.26
C THR A 45 0.36 4.82 -16.18
N GLN A 46 -0.88 4.39 -16.46
CA GLN A 46 -1.22 2.96 -16.56
C GLN A 46 -0.39 2.25 -17.64
N LYS A 47 -0.16 2.89 -18.79
CA LYS A 47 0.72 2.34 -19.85
C LYS A 47 2.17 2.29 -19.40
N ALA A 48 2.66 3.33 -18.73
CA ALA A 48 4.03 3.37 -18.22
C ALA A 48 4.30 2.30 -17.14
N LEU A 49 3.29 1.96 -16.34
CA LEU A 49 3.36 0.89 -15.34
C LEU A 49 3.25 -0.51 -15.93
N SER A 50 2.65 -0.65 -17.11
CA SER A 50 2.30 -1.95 -17.72
C SER A 50 3.52 -2.81 -18.05
N GLY A 51 3.38 -4.13 -17.88
CA GLY A 51 4.40 -5.13 -18.23
C GLY A 51 5.56 -5.25 -17.23
N ARG A 52 5.47 -4.56 -16.09
CA ARG A 52 6.51 -4.55 -15.04
C ARG A 52 6.00 -5.18 -13.76
N VAL A 53 6.82 -6.02 -13.12
CA VAL A 53 6.47 -6.75 -11.89
C VAL A 53 6.96 -6.01 -10.66
N VAL A 54 6.05 -5.73 -9.74
CA VAL A 54 6.29 -5.16 -8.42
C VAL A 54 6.08 -6.22 -7.35
N GLU A 55 7.02 -6.32 -6.42
CA GLU A 55 6.91 -7.18 -5.25
C GLU A 55 6.65 -6.35 -4.00
N LEU A 56 5.61 -6.70 -3.24
CA LEU A 56 5.28 -6.12 -1.95
C LEU A 56 5.60 -7.14 -0.86
N CYS A 57 6.47 -6.77 0.08
CA CYS A 57 6.93 -7.62 1.17
C CYS A 57 6.42 -7.07 2.50
N VAL A 58 5.54 -7.82 3.15
CA VAL A 58 4.97 -7.50 4.47
C VAL A 58 5.79 -8.25 5.53
N ASP A 59 6.75 -7.55 6.14
CA ASP A 59 7.78 -8.16 6.99
C ASP A 59 7.23 -8.77 8.29
N ASP A 60 6.25 -8.14 8.91
CA ASP A 60 5.58 -8.59 10.12
C ASP A 60 4.68 -9.80 9.90
N LEU A 61 4.22 -10.05 8.67
CA LEU A 61 3.41 -11.23 8.34
C LEU A 61 4.19 -12.29 7.56
N GLY A 62 5.40 -11.98 7.09
CA GLY A 62 6.17 -12.85 6.20
C GLY A 62 5.49 -13.08 4.85
N LEU A 63 4.62 -12.16 4.42
CA LEU A 63 3.86 -12.28 3.18
C LEU A 63 4.56 -11.57 2.05
N VAL A 64 4.57 -12.19 0.88
CA VAL A 64 5.13 -11.62 -0.34
C VAL A 64 4.06 -11.65 -1.44
N PHE A 65 3.77 -10.49 -2.00
CA PHE A 65 2.79 -10.31 -3.06
C PHE A 65 3.51 -9.85 -4.32
N ARG A 66 3.31 -10.54 -5.44
CA ARG A 66 3.83 -10.11 -6.74
C ARG A 66 2.68 -9.65 -7.62
N LEU A 67 2.78 -8.43 -8.10
CA LEU A 67 1.76 -7.76 -8.89
C LEU A 67 2.40 -7.24 -10.17
N MET A 68 1.67 -7.32 -11.27
CA MET A 68 2.08 -6.75 -12.55
C MET A 68 0.93 -5.94 -13.10
N ALA A 69 1.20 -4.75 -13.61
CA ALA A 69 0.20 -4.00 -14.36
C ALA A 69 0.02 -4.64 -15.76
N GLY A 70 -1.20 -5.06 -16.05
CA GLY A 70 -1.62 -5.59 -17.35
C GLY A 70 -2.57 -4.62 -18.08
N PRO A 71 -3.01 -4.99 -19.30
CA PRO A 71 -3.79 -4.12 -20.19
C PRO A 71 -5.14 -3.64 -19.64
N ARG A 72 -5.65 -4.29 -18.58
CA ARG A 72 -6.95 -4.00 -17.96
C ARG A 72 -6.86 -3.75 -16.46
N GLY A 73 -5.66 -3.70 -15.89
CA GLY A 73 -5.46 -3.65 -14.44
C GLY A 73 -4.26 -4.44 -13.94
N LEU A 74 -4.02 -4.35 -12.64
CA LEU A 74 -3.07 -5.16 -11.88
C LEU A 74 -3.51 -6.63 -11.87
N VAL A 75 -2.57 -7.52 -12.10
CA VAL A 75 -2.75 -8.97 -12.07
C VAL A 75 -1.66 -9.60 -11.19
N PRO A 76 -1.93 -10.73 -10.53
CA PRO A 76 -0.89 -11.46 -9.81
C PRO A 76 0.19 -11.94 -10.80
N ALA A 77 1.46 -11.73 -10.45
CA ALA A 77 2.60 -12.18 -11.24
C ALA A 77 3.15 -13.49 -10.69
N SER A 78 3.57 -14.38 -11.61
CA SER A 78 4.15 -15.69 -11.27
C SER A 78 5.59 -15.58 -10.75
N GLY A 79 6.01 -16.58 -9.97
CA GLY A 79 7.32 -16.65 -9.31
C GLY A 79 8.55 -16.52 -10.22
N GLY A 80 8.41 -16.74 -11.53
CA GLY A 80 9.51 -16.73 -12.50
C GLY A 80 9.75 -15.40 -13.23
N GLN A 81 8.92 -14.39 -13.02
CA GLN A 81 9.10 -13.10 -13.69
C GLN A 81 10.10 -12.19 -12.95
N PRO A 82 10.94 -11.42 -13.68
CA PRO A 82 11.88 -10.50 -13.06
C PRO A 82 11.13 -9.37 -12.35
N VAL A 83 11.42 -9.19 -11.06
CA VAL A 83 10.88 -8.11 -10.25
C VAL A 83 11.66 -6.84 -10.56
N VAL A 84 10.99 -5.81 -11.06
CA VAL A 84 11.62 -4.52 -11.34
C VAL A 84 11.73 -3.65 -10.09
N LEU A 85 10.82 -3.85 -9.13
CA LEU A 85 10.74 -3.05 -7.92
C LEU A 85 10.20 -3.89 -6.77
N ARG A 86 10.88 -3.82 -5.64
CA ARG A 86 10.49 -4.44 -4.38
C ARG A 86 10.23 -3.37 -3.35
N LEU A 87 9.03 -3.36 -2.77
CA LEU A 87 8.65 -2.52 -1.64
C LEU A 87 8.55 -3.42 -0.41
N LYS A 88 9.21 -3.03 0.67
CA LYS A 88 9.20 -3.76 1.94
C LYS A 88 8.79 -2.84 3.07
N ALA A 89 7.77 -3.22 3.81
CA ALA A 89 7.32 -2.53 5.02
C ALA A 89 6.45 -3.46 5.88
N SER A 90 6.13 -3.04 7.11
CA SER A 90 5.17 -3.76 7.94
C SER A 90 3.73 -3.46 7.54
N ALA A 91 2.79 -4.37 7.82
CA ALA A 91 1.37 -4.19 7.49
C ALA A 91 0.79 -2.84 8.00
N PRO A 92 1.11 -2.35 9.21
CA PRO A 92 0.68 -1.03 9.67
C PRO A 92 1.16 0.12 8.80
N ILE A 93 2.34 -0.01 8.18
CA ILE A 93 2.96 1.01 7.34
C ILE A 93 2.21 1.09 6.01
N TYR A 94 1.96 -0.05 5.37
CA TYR A 94 1.10 -0.10 4.18
C TYR A 94 -0.30 0.44 4.46
N TRP A 95 -0.84 0.17 5.65
CA TRP A 95 -2.14 0.71 6.04
C TRP A 95 -2.13 2.24 6.19
N ARG A 96 -1.08 2.83 6.80
CA ARG A 96 -0.94 4.29 6.90
C ARG A 96 -0.84 4.95 5.52
N LEU A 97 -0.10 4.33 4.60
CA LEU A 97 -0.02 4.77 3.20
C LEU A 97 -1.38 4.71 2.50
N LEU A 98 -2.12 3.59 2.65
CA LEU A 98 -3.47 3.45 2.08
C LEU A 98 -4.50 4.41 2.70
N GLN A 99 -4.30 4.83 3.94
CA GLN A 99 -5.14 5.84 4.59
C GLN A 99 -4.75 7.27 4.22
N GLY A 100 -3.64 7.48 3.52
CA GLY A 100 -3.04 8.80 3.27
C GLY A 100 -2.72 9.54 4.56
N ARG A 101 -2.41 8.80 5.63
CA ARG A 101 -1.96 9.39 6.89
C ARG A 101 -0.52 9.87 6.79
N ASP A 102 0.30 9.08 6.09
CA ASP A 102 1.71 9.36 5.85
C ASP A 102 2.00 9.20 4.36
N ASP A 103 2.76 10.12 3.81
CA ASP A 103 3.23 10.08 2.43
C ASP A 103 4.35 9.04 2.28
N PRO A 104 4.52 8.44 1.09
CA PRO A 104 5.58 7.46 0.86
C PRO A 104 6.96 8.02 1.18
N ASP A 105 7.22 9.30 0.87
CA ASP A 105 8.48 9.97 1.21
C ASP A 105 8.78 9.94 2.70
N THR A 106 7.82 10.33 3.53
CA THR A 106 7.98 10.30 4.99
C THR A 106 8.30 8.89 5.47
N LEU A 107 7.61 7.87 4.93
CA LEU A 107 7.86 6.47 5.29
C LEU A 107 9.24 5.97 4.86
N PHE A 108 9.75 6.44 3.72
CA PHE A 108 11.12 6.17 3.27
C PHE A 108 12.16 6.90 4.13
N PHE A 109 11.94 8.18 4.44
CA PHE A 109 12.81 8.99 5.30
C PHE A 109 12.92 8.41 6.71
N ASP A 110 11.80 7.97 7.28
CA ASP A 110 11.74 7.32 8.59
C ASP A 110 12.28 5.88 8.57
N ARG A 111 12.69 5.37 7.40
CA ARG A 111 13.20 4.00 7.18
C ARG A 111 12.17 2.92 7.57
N LEU A 112 10.89 3.28 7.52
CA LEU A 112 9.76 2.39 7.82
C LEU A 112 9.28 1.65 6.57
N MET A 113 9.56 2.20 5.39
CA MET A 113 9.39 1.55 4.11
C MET A 113 10.73 1.56 3.36
N VAL A 114 11.03 0.47 2.66
CA VAL A 114 12.24 0.31 1.85
C VAL A 114 11.81 -0.01 0.43
N MET A 115 12.44 0.64 -0.55
CA MET A 115 12.20 0.41 -1.98
C MET A 115 13.53 0.02 -2.64
N GLU A 116 13.56 -1.15 -3.25
CA GLU A 116 14.74 -1.74 -3.89
C GLU A 116 14.42 -2.07 -5.35
N GLY A 117 15.34 -1.79 -6.27
CA GLY A 117 15.17 -2.11 -7.69
C GLY A 117 15.43 -0.92 -8.59
N ASP A 118 14.67 -0.83 -9.68
CA ASP A 118 14.73 0.24 -10.67
C ASP A 118 14.26 1.56 -10.05
N THR A 119 15.19 2.49 -9.85
CA THR A 119 14.92 3.81 -9.28
C THR A 119 14.00 4.65 -10.16
N GLU A 120 14.10 4.55 -11.49
CA GLU A 120 13.23 5.30 -12.41
C GLU A 120 11.79 4.81 -12.29
N PHE A 121 11.62 3.49 -12.22
CA PHE A 121 10.32 2.90 -11.97
C PHE A 121 9.79 3.20 -10.56
N GLY A 122 10.67 3.23 -9.56
CA GLY A 122 10.33 3.63 -8.20
C GLY A 122 9.79 5.07 -8.13
N LEU A 123 10.43 6.00 -8.85
CA LEU A 123 9.98 7.38 -8.98
C LEU A 123 8.64 7.48 -9.72
N LEU A 124 8.46 6.72 -10.81
CA LEU A 124 7.17 6.65 -11.52
C LEU A 124 6.06 6.15 -10.60
N LEU A 125 6.30 5.06 -9.86
CA LEU A 125 5.32 4.49 -8.94
C LEU A 125 4.99 5.47 -7.81
N LYS A 126 5.99 6.12 -7.24
CA LYS A 126 5.81 7.17 -6.22
C LYS A 126 4.96 8.31 -6.76
N ASN A 127 5.31 8.90 -7.89
CA ASN A 127 4.55 9.98 -8.50
C ASN A 127 3.09 9.57 -8.77
N THR A 128 2.87 8.30 -9.11
CA THR A 128 1.52 7.76 -9.27
C THR A 128 0.77 7.68 -7.94
N LEU A 129 1.42 7.20 -6.88
CA LEU A 129 0.83 7.14 -5.54
C LEU A 129 0.47 8.54 -5.03
N ASP A 130 1.37 9.52 -5.22
CA ASP A 130 1.17 10.92 -4.83
C ASP A 130 0.04 11.58 -5.64
N ALA A 131 -0.04 11.31 -6.95
CA ALA A 131 -1.08 11.87 -7.83
C ALA A 131 -2.47 11.30 -7.56
N VAL A 132 -2.56 10.00 -7.24
CA VAL A 132 -3.83 9.32 -6.93
C VAL A 132 -4.38 9.74 -5.57
N GLY A 133 -3.50 10.11 -4.63
CA GLY A 133 -3.87 10.38 -3.25
C GLY A 133 -4.43 9.14 -2.53
N PRO A 134 -4.88 9.26 -1.27
CA PRO A 134 -5.45 8.14 -0.55
C PRO A 134 -6.71 7.60 -1.22
N PRO A 135 -6.84 6.26 -1.41
CA PRO A 135 -8.09 5.68 -1.86
C PRO A 135 -9.22 6.08 -0.90
N ARG A 136 -10.34 6.55 -1.47
CA ARG A 136 -11.57 6.83 -0.71
C ARG A 136 -12.11 5.51 -0.16
N TRP A 137 -11.71 5.17 1.05
CA TRP A 137 -12.30 4.05 1.78
C TRP A 137 -13.78 4.37 2.01
N PRO A 138 -14.72 3.41 1.89
CA PRO A 138 -16.08 3.61 2.36
C PRO A 138 -16.04 3.87 3.86
N THR A 139 -16.03 5.15 4.24
CA THR A 139 -15.97 5.59 5.62
C THR A 139 -17.32 5.29 6.26
N GLY A 140 -17.39 4.21 7.05
CA GLY A 140 -18.23 4.20 8.24
C GLY A 140 -17.68 5.27 9.17
N GLY A 141 -18.42 6.36 9.33
CA GLY A 141 -17.91 7.61 9.89
C GLY A 141 -17.33 7.52 11.30
N LYS A 142 -16.47 8.49 11.61
CA LYS A 142 -16.66 9.41 12.73
C LYS A 142 -15.80 10.65 12.49
N ALA A 143 -16.50 11.77 12.44
CA ALA A 143 -15.93 13.11 12.45
C ALA A 143 -15.05 13.30 13.69
N SER A 144 -13.86 13.85 13.49
CA SER A 144 -13.16 14.60 14.53
C SER A 144 -13.48 16.08 14.31
N ARG A 145 -14.53 16.56 14.99
CA ARG A 145 -14.68 17.99 15.29
C ARG A 145 -13.52 18.37 16.20
N SER A 146 -12.58 19.18 15.72
CA SER A 146 -11.76 19.97 16.63
C SER A 146 -12.65 21.06 17.23
N ALA A 147 -13.05 20.82 18.47
CA ALA A 147 -13.56 21.84 19.36
C ALA A 147 -12.46 22.87 19.60
N GLY A 148 -12.80 24.14 19.38
CA GLY A 148 -11.96 25.30 19.62
C GLY A 148 -12.80 26.57 19.75
N ALA A 149 -13.93 26.47 20.45
CA ALA A 149 -14.60 27.64 21.02
C ALA A 149 -14.41 27.54 22.52
N HIS A 150 -13.70 28.51 23.12
CA HIS A 150 -13.97 29.14 24.42
C HIS A 150 -12.71 29.89 24.92
N HIS A 151 -12.69 31.21 24.68
CA HIS A 151 -12.35 32.27 25.65
C HIS A 151 -12.77 33.60 24.98
N ALA A 152 -13.95 34.13 25.27
CA ALA A 152 -14.21 35.10 26.34
C ALA A 152 -13.36 36.37 26.13
N ALA A 153 -13.91 37.43 25.54
CA ALA A 153 -14.61 38.50 26.24
C ALA A 153 -13.70 39.25 27.23
N SER A 154 -13.18 40.39 26.78
CA SER A 154 -13.03 41.66 27.51
C SER A 154 -12.63 42.75 26.52
#